data_AF-A0A7W0Y542-F1
#
_entry.id   AF-A0A7W0Y542-F1
#
_cell.length_a   1.000
_cell.length_b   1.000
_cell.length_c   1.000
_cell.angle_alpha   90.00
_cell.angle_beta   90.00
_cell.angle_gamma   90.00
#
_symmetry.space_group_name_H-M   'P 1'
#
loop_
_entity.id
_entity.type
_entity.pdbx_description
1 polymer ?
#
loop_
_entity_poly.entity_id
_entity_poly.type
_entity_poly.pdbx_seq_one_letter_code
_entity_poly.pdbx_strand_id
1 'polypeptide(L)'
;DGVERWIGIVDLATRKPRGSVAIDKLVAAVGKLAKRASGDVWTLGKGEIEGAPTVVLENRALKAINHLACDHQLTVDVEYDAMENGLPTKIEANALAELEDALTAAVPALVFHSRETSAGARSLFYFAPAAVEKKVAAWAKKQRRKLIYTFEADPDWTGLERYR
;
A
#
# COMPACT_ATOMS: atom_id res chain seq x y z
N ASP A 1 -9.69 -14.34 26.73
CA ASP A 1 -8.63 -13.37 27.07
C ASP A 1 -9.18 -11.98 26.81
N GLY A 2 -9.34 -11.16 27.85
CA GLY A 2 -10.25 -10.01 27.88
C GLY A 2 -9.65 -8.70 27.36
N VAL A 3 -10.50 -7.86 26.76
CA VAL A 3 -10.20 -6.51 26.23
C VAL A 3 -9.56 -5.58 27.27
N GLU A 4 -9.73 -5.89 28.55
CA GLU A 4 -9.21 -5.16 29.71
C GLU A 4 -7.66 -5.04 29.74
N ARG A 5 -6.94 -5.92 29.03
CA ARG A 5 -5.47 -5.91 29.04
C ARG A 5 -4.86 -4.78 28.18
N TRP A 6 -5.65 -4.14 27.31
CA TRP A 6 -5.16 -3.14 26.35
C TRP A 6 -5.54 -1.70 26.69
N ILE A 7 -6.51 -1.50 27.58
CA ILE A 7 -6.98 -0.17 27.97
C ILE A 7 -6.60 0.02 29.44
N GLY A 8 -5.51 0.76 29.68
CA GLY A 8 -4.92 0.90 31.01
C GLY A 8 -5.88 1.50 32.05
N ILE A 9 -6.42 2.70 31.78
CA ILE A 9 -7.38 3.37 32.66
C ILE A 9 -8.45 4.03 31.79
N VAL A 10 -9.72 3.85 32.16
CA VAL A 10 -10.84 4.60 31.59
C VAL A 10 -11.35 5.57 32.65
N ASP A 11 -11.00 6.84 32.52
CA ASP A 11 -11.54 7.89 33.37
C ASP A 11 -12.91 8.33 32.86
N LEU A 12 -13.94 8.06 33.67
CA LEU A 12 -15.30 8.48 33.38
C LEU A 12 -15.50 9.94 33.82
N ALA A 13 -16.00 10.77 32.91
CA ALA A 13 -16.39 12.13 33.25
C ALA A 13 -17.57 12.11 34.23
N THR A 14 -17.33 12.50 35.48
CA THR A 14 -18.37 12.60 36.53
C THR A 14 -19.30 13.80 36.34
N ARG A 15 -18.97 14.71 35.43
CA ARG A 15 -19.78 15.85 35.03
C ARG A 15 -19.76 15.96 33.51
N LYS A 16 -20.91 16.31 32.92
CA LYS A 16 -21.05 16.49 31.46
C LYS A 16 -20.11 17.61 30.97
N PRO A 17 -19.11 17.32 30.12
CA PRO A 17 -18.25 18.36 29.56
C PRO A 17 -19.02 19.39 28.73
N ARG A 18 -18.57 20.65 28.72
CA ARG A 18 -19.12 21.68 27.82
C ARG A 18 -18.90 21.26 26.37
N GLY A 19 -19.94 21.36 25.54
CA GLY A 19 -19.89 20.91 24.13
C GLY A 19 -20.17 19.42 23.92
N SER A 20 -20.53 18.68 24.97
CA SER A 20 -20.94 17.28 24.85
C SER A 20 -22.11 17.11 23.89
N VAL A 21 -21.94 16.22 22.92
CA VAL A 21 -22.99 15.78 22.00
C VAL A 21 -23.57 14.45 22.47
N ALA A 22 -24.80 14.16 22.07
CA ALA A 22 -25.39 12.85 22.30
C ALA A 22 -24.70 11.78 21.42
N ILE A 23 -24.67 10.54 21.91
CA ILE A 23 -23.91 9.45 21.28
C ILE A 23 -24.40 9.12 19.86
N ASP A 24 -25.69 9.26 19.61
CA ASP A 24 -26.33 9.15 18.30
C ASP A 24 -25.74 10.15 17.28
N LYS A 25 -25.43 11.37 17.72
CA LYS A 25 -24.77 12.38 16.87
C LYS A 25 -23.33 11.98 16.53
N LEU A 26 -22.60 11.38 17.48
CA LEU A 26 -21.27 10.84 17.21
C LEU A 26 -21.34 9.70 16.20
N VAL A 27 -22.25 8.73 16.41
CA VAL A 27 -22.46 7.61 15.48
C VAL A 27 -22.81 8.12 14.08
N ALA A 28 -23.71 9.10 13.98
CA ALA A 28 -24.06 9.70 12.70
C ALA A 28 -22.88 10.43 12.04
N ALA A 29 -22.05 11.14 12.82
CA ALA A 29 -20.86 11.82 12.32
C ALA A 29 -19.80 10.83 11.82
N VAL A 30 -19.53 9.77 12.59
CA VAL A 30 -18.63 8.68 12.20
C VAL A 30 -19.15 7.98 10.94
N GLY A 31 -20.45 7.71 10.86
CA GLY A 31 -21.07 7.13 9.66
C GLY A 31 -20.93 8.01 8.41
N LYS A 32 -21.04 9.34 8.55
CA LYS A 32 -20.77 10.28 7.45
C LYS A 32 -19.30 10.28 7.04
N LEU A 33 -18.38 10.18 8.00
CA LEU A 33 -16.95 10.12 7.73
C LEU A 33 -16.57 8.79 7.04
N ALA A 34 -17.10 7.67 7.53
CA ALA A 34 -16.87 6.34 6.97
C ALA A 34 -17.31 6.26 5.50
N LYS A 35 -18.46 6.86 5.14
CA LYS A 35 -18.93 6.94 3.74
C LYS A 35 -17.99 7.68 2.79
N ARG A 36 -17.09 8.52 3.32
CA ARG A 36 -16.08 9.27 2.53
C ARG A 36 -14.71 8.60 2.54
N ALA A 37 -14.49 7.63 3.41
CA ALA A 37 -13.27 6.86 3.47
C ALA A 37 -13.36 5.72 2.45
N SER A 38 -12.83 5.93 1.25
CA SER A 38 -12.78 4.93 0.17
C SER A 38 -11.79 3.79 0.45
N GLY A 39 -10.96 3.89 1.50
CA GLY A 39 -9.81 3.01 1.69
C GLY A 39 -8.62 3.35 0.78
N ASP A 40 -8.85 4.17 -0.25
CA ASP A 40 -7.87 4.57 -1.26
C ASP A 40 -7.82 6.09 -1.42
N VAL A 41 -6.63 6.66 -1.29
CA VAL A 41 -6.32 8.06 -1.64
C VAL A 41 -5.04 8.04 -2.47
N TRP A 42 -5.22 8.02 -3.79
CA TRP A 42 -4.11 7.93 -4.74
C TRP A 42 -3.49 9.30 -5.01
N THR A 43 -2.17 9.38 -4.89
CA THR A 43 -1.38 10.55 -5.29
C THR A 43 -0.36 10.18 -6.35
N LEU A 44 -0.28 11.00 -7.40
CA LEU A 44 0.71 10.88 -8.46
C LEU A 44 1.80 11.93 -8.26
N GLY A 45 3.02 11.49 -7.98
CA GLY A 45 4.22 12.30 -7.89
C GLY A 45 5.06 12.21 -9.17
N LYS A 46 5.75 13.29 -9.49
CA LYS A 46 6.78 13.35 -10.53
C LYS A 46 7.99 14.07 -9.96
N GLY A 47 9.18 13.56 -10.23
CA GLY A 47 10.43 14.13 -9.76
C GLY A 47 11.62 13.48 -10.44
N GLU A 48 12.76 13.53 -9.78
CA GLU A 48 13.99 12.89 -10.23
C GLU A 48 14.61 12.11 -9.07
N ILE A 49 15.11 10.91 -9.34
CA ILE A 49 15.91 10.11 -8.41
C ILE A 49 17.24 9.84 -9.10
N GLU A 50 18.34 10.16 -8.44
CA GLU A 50 19.70 9.99 -9.00
C GLU A 50 19.90 10.63 -10.39
N GLY A 51 19.16 11.72 -10.66
CA GLY A 51 19.19 12.44 -11.94
C GLY A 51 18.34 11.82 -13.06
N ALA A 52 17.62 10.72 -12.80
CA ALA A 52 16.68 10.11 -13.74
C ALA A 52 15.24 10.57 -13.46
N PRO A 53 14.43 10.87 -14.49
CA PRO A 53 13.01 11.15 -14.31
C PRO A 53 12.27 9.99 -13.65
N THR A 54 11.52 10.31 -12.58
CA THR A 54 10.78 9.35 -11.77
C THR A 54 9.30 9.71 -11.70
N VAL A 55 8.44 8.71 -11.84
CA VAL A 55 7.00 8.80 -11.60
C VAL A 55 6.61 7.85 -10.46
N VAL A 56 5.93 8.37 -9.44
CA VAL A 56 5.46 7.59 -8.29
C VAL A 56 3.94 7.66 -8.22
N LEU A 57 3.28 6.53 -8.00
CA LEU A 57 1.87 6.47 -7.63
C LEU A 57 1.78 5.81 -6.25
N GLU A 58 1.12 6.47 -5.29
CA GLU A 58 1.06 6.04 -3.88
C GLU A 58 -0.38 6.07 -3.37
N ASN A 59 -0.78 5.06 -2.59
CA ASN A 59 -2.01 5.07 -1.79
C ASN A 59 -1.75 5.60 -0.38
N ARG A 60 -2.19 6.83 -0.12
CA ARG A 60 -2.03 7.53 1.17
C ARG A 60 -3.10 7.19 2.20
N ALA A 61 -4.12 6.40 1.84
CA ALA A 61 -5.18 6.02 2.76
C ALA A 61 -4.89 4.74 3.55
N LEU A 62 -3.78 4.05 3.25
CA LEU A 62 -3.42 2.80 3.91
C LEU A 62 -3.18 3.00 5.41
N LYS A 63 -3.69 2.05 6.20
CA LYS A 63 -3.52 1.98 7.64
C LYS A 63 -3.28 0.54 8.07
N ALA A 64 -2.18 0.28 8.76
CA ALA A 64 -1.83 -1.06 9.25
C ALA A 64 -2.96 -1.74 10.03
N ILE A 65 -3.73 -0.98 10.82
CA ILE A 65 -4.87 -1.49 11.60
C ILE A 65 -5.96 -2.17 10.76
N ASN A 66 -6.06 -1.84 9.47
CA ASN A 66 -7.02 -2.47 8.55
C ASN A 66 -6.48 -3.77 7.92
N HIS A 67 -5.19 -4.06 8.11
CA HIS A 67 -4.46 -5.13 7.43
C HIS A 67 -3.56 -5.89 8.42
N LEU A 68 -4.11 -6.26 9.58
CA LEU A 68 -3.35 -6.83 10.71
C LEU A 68 -2.53 -8.09 10.39
N ALA A 69 -2.91 -8.82 9.33
CA ALA A 69 -2.17 -10.00 8.89
C ALA A 69 -0.98 -9.66 7.97
N CYS A 70 -0.83 -8.41 7.52
CA CYS A 70 0.21 -7.98 6.61
C CYS A 70 1.38 -7.40 7.40
N ASP A 71 2.31 -8.27 7.77
CA ASP A 71 3.50 -7.97 8.57
C ASP A 71 4.79 -8.01 7.73
N HIS A 72 4.67 -8.17 6.42
CA HIS A 72 5.80 -8.18 5.48
C HIS A 72 5.61 -7.12 4.40
N GLN A 73 6.74 -6.58 3.95
CA GLN A 73 6.85 -5.79 2.74
C GLN A 73 7.32 -6.68 1.59
N LEU A 74 6.61 -6.59 0.46
CA LEU A 74 6.98 -7.19 -0.81
C LEU A 74 7.37 -6.07 -1.79
N THR A 75 8.58 -6.14 -2.33
CA THR A 75 8.99 -5.31 -3.46
C THR A 75 9.12 -6.19 -4.69
N VAL A 76 8.56 -5.77 -5.83
CA VAL A 76 8.68 -6.46 -7.12
C VAL A 76 9.22 -5.49 -8.16
N ASP A 77 10.41 -5.78 -8.68
CA ASP A 77 11.08 -5.01 -9.71
C ASP A 77 10.88 -5.64 -11.08
N VAL A 78 10.46 -4.82 -12.04
CA VAL A 78 10.19 -5.18 -13.43
C VAL A 78 11.02 -4.29 -14.34
N GLU A 79 11.96 -4.89 -15.07
CA GLU A 79 12.68 -4.19 -16.13
C GLU A 79 11.78 -3.99 -17.36
N TYR A 80 12.00 -2.89 -18.09
CA TYR A 80 11.26 -2.55 -19.28
C TYR A 80 12.10 -1.83 -20.32
N ASP A 81 11.63 -1.87 -21.57
CA ASP A 81 12.26 -1.12 -22.67
C ASP A 81 11.96 0.38 -22.53
N ALA A 82 12.94 1.12 -22.04
CA ALA A 82 12.85 2.54 -21.78
C ALA A 82 13.03 3.40 -23.04
N MET A 83 12.37 4.55 -23.06
CA MET A 83 12.73 5.66 -23.95
C MET A 83 14.03 6.32 -23.45
N GLU A 84 14.59 7.23 -24.24
CA GLU A 84 15.83 7.95 -23.90
C GLU A 84 15.77 8.68 -22.54
N ASN A 85 14.58 9.10 -22.11
CA ASN A 85 14.37 9.75 -20.82
C ASN A 85 14.21 8.76 -19.65
N GLY A 86 14.45 7.46 -19.86
CA GLY A 86 14.35 6.42 -18.82
C GLY A 86 12.92 5.96 -18.50
N LEU A 87 11.88 6.56 -19.09
CA LEU A 87 10.48 6.22 -18.86
C LEU A 87 9.95 5.24 -19.93
N PRO A 88 8.91 4.44 -19.63
CA PRO A 88 8.38 3.48 -20.59
C PRO A 88 7.62 4.17 -21.73
N THR A 89 7.63 3.56 -22.92
CA THR A 89 6.68 3.92 -23.98
C THR A 89 5.24 3.66 -23.52
N LYS A 90 4.24 4.18 -24.24
CA LYS A 90 2.82 3.91 -23.91
C LYS A 90 2.47 2.42 -23.95
N ILE A 91 3.00 1.68 -24.93
CA ILE A 91 2.78 0.23 -25.07
C ILE A 91 3.36 -0.48 -23.85
N GLU A 92 4.56 -0.10 -23.46
CA GLU A 92 5.26 -0.70 -22.34
C GLU A 92 4.61 -0.35 -21.00
N ALA A 93 4.14 0.89 -20.84
CA ALA A 93 3.39 1.32 -19.66
C ALA A 93 2.09 0.52 -19.47
N ASN A 94 1.40 0.18 -20.56
CA ASN A 94 0.21 -0.67 -20.51
C ASN A 94 0.57 -2.12 -20.13
N ALA A 95 1.61 -2.70 -20.74
CA ALA A 95 2.06 -4.05 -20.39
C ALA A 95 2.47 -4.16 -18.92
N LEU A 96 3.13 -3.13 -18.37
CA LEU A 96 3.47 -3.05 -16.95
C LEU A 96 2.24 -2.93 -16.06
N ALA A 97 1.21 -2.18 -16.48
CA ALA A 97 -0.05 -2.09 -15.74
C ALA A 97 -0.82 -3.43 -15.74
N GLU A 98 -0.86 -4.12 -16.88
CA GLU A 98 -1.47 -5.46 -16.96
C GLU A 98 -0.76 -6.48 -16.07
N LEU A 99 0.57 -6.39 -15.96
CA LEU A 99 1.36 -7.23 -15.06
C LEU A 99 1.04 -6.94 -13.57
N GLU A 100 0.92 -5.67 -13.21
CA GLU A 100 0.54 -5.20 -11.87
C GLU A 100 -0.86 -5.70 -11.48
N ASP A 101 -1.84 -5.55 -12.37
CA ASP A 101 -3.20 -6.07 -12.21
C ASP A 101 -3.19 -7.60 -12.09
N ALA A 102 -2.40 -8.29 -12.91
CA ALA A 102 -2.28 -9.74 -12.89
C ALA A 102 -1.66 -10.26 -11.58
N LEU A 103 -0.69 -9.56 -10.99
CA LEU A 103 -0.14 -9.92 -9.68
C LEU A 103 -1.19 -9.76 -8.59
N THR A 104 -1.85 -8.60 -8.55
CA THR A 104 -2.88 -8.27 -7.57
C THR A 104 -4.05 -9.26 -7.63
N ALA A 105 -4.49 -9.62 -8.85
CA ALA A 105 -5.53 -10.63 -9.06
C ALA A 105 -5.06 -12.04 -8.67
N ALA A 106 -3.80 -12.40 -8.96
CA ALA A 106 -3.26 -13.71 -8.62
C ALA A 106 -3.09 -13.89 -7.11
N VAL A 107 -2.78 -12.83 -6.36
CA VAL A 107 -2.55 -12.87 -4.91
C VAL A 107 -3.41 -11.80 -4.21
N PRO A 108 -4.72 -12.05 -4.01
CA PRO A 108 -5.65 -11.04 -3.46
C PRO A 108 -5.37 -10.56 -2.03
N ALA A 109 -4.46 -11.23 -1.32
CA ALA A 109 -4.03 -10.84 0.03
C ALA A 109 -2.92 -9.78 0.03
N LEU A 110 -2.39 -9.42 -1.15
CA LEU A 110 -1.47 -8.29 -1.28
C LEU A 110 -2.23 -6.97 -1.12
N VAL A 111 -1.63 -6.04 -0.39
CA VAL A 111 -2.12 -4.68 -0.23
C VAL A 111 -1.19 -3.76 -1.00
N PHE A 112 -1.63 -3.27 -2.15
CA PHE A 112 -0.83 -2.36 -2.97
C PHE A 112 -0.63 -1.04 -2.22
N HIS A 113 0.63 -0.66 -2.01
CA HIS A 113 0.99 0.60 -1.41
C HIS A 113 1.39 1.63 -2.46
N SER A 114 2.36 1.31 -3.30
CA SER A 114 2.88 2.26 -4.26
C SER A 114 3.57 1.57 -5.43
N ARG A 115 3.81 2.34 -6.49
CA ARG A 115 4.74 2.00 -7.55
C ARG A 115 5.63 3.17 -7.87
N GLU A 116 6.85 2.85 -8.25
CA GLU A 116 7.84 3.78 -8.75
C GLU A 116 8.23 3.35 -10.17
N THR A 117 8.36 4.30 -11.08
CA THR A 117 8.82 4.05 -12.46
C THR A 117 9.93 5.03 -12.76
N SER A 118 11.13 4.52 -12.95
CA SER A 118 12.34 5.31 -13.24
C SER A 118 13.40 4.45 -13.90
N ALA A 119 14.29 5.07 -14.68
CA ALA A 119 15.52 4.46 -15.19
C ALA A 119 15.39 3.03 -15.78
N GLY A 120 14.32 2.75 -16.55
CA GLY A 120 14.11 1.42 -17.15
C GLY A 120 13.59 0.33 -16.22
N ALA A 121 13.21 0.67 -14.98
CA ALA A 121 12.61 -0.25 -14.03
C ALA A 121 11.33 0.30 -13.40
N ARG A 122 10.38 -0.60 -13.12
CA ARG A 122 9.20 -0.33 -12.30
C ARG A 122 9.26 -1.18 -11.05
N SER A 123 9.29 -0.54 -9.89
CA SER A 123 9.19 -1.19 -8.59
C SER A 123 7.75 -1.09 -8.09
N LEU A 124 7.18 -2.22 -7.70
CA LEU A 124 5.86 -2.33 -7.09
C LEU A 124 6.04 -2.66 -5.61
N PHE A 125 5.40 -1.91 -4.73
CA PHE A 125 5.49 -2.07 -3.29
C PHE A 125 4.14 -2.51 -2.73
N TYR A 126 4.15 -3.63 -1.99
CA TYR A 126 2.98 -4.19 -1.34
C TYR A 126 3.27 -4.48 0.13
N PHE A 127 2.23 -4.45 0.94
CA PHE A 127 2.20 -5.15 2.22
C PHE A 127 1.51 -6.49 2.05
N ALA A 128 1.96 -7.51 2.79
CA ALA A 128 1.53 -8.87 2.58
C ALA A 128 1.62 -9.71 3.86
N PRO A 129 0.76 -10.72 4.05
CA PRO A 129 0.97 -11.76 5.05
C PRO A 129 2.10 -12.69 4.66
N ALA A 130 2.90 -13.14 5.64
CA ALA A 130 4.00 -14.10 5.41
C ALA A 130 3.60 -15.32 4.55
N ALA A 131 2.37 -15.81 4.73
CA ALA A 131 1.86 -17.01 4.04
C ALA A 131 1.80 -16.91 2.50
N VAL A 132 1.85 -15.70 1.93
CA VAL A 132 1.70 -15.52 0.47
C VAL A 132 3.01 -15.64 -0.31
N GLU A 133 4.16 -15.66 0.36
CA GLU A 133 5.50 -15.62 -0.27
C GLU A 133 5.65 -16.71 -1.35
N LYS A 134 5.31 -17.96 -1.03
CA LYS A 134 5.39 -19.09 -1.98
C LYS A 134 4.50 -18.88 -3.21
N LYS A 135 3.35 -18.22 -3.05
CA LYS A 135 2.40 -17.95 -4.13
C LYS A 135 2.94 -16.85 -5.04
N VAL A 136 3.53 -15.79 -4.47
CA VAL A 136 4.22 -14.73 -5.22
C VAL A 136 5.40 -15.32 -6.00
N ALA A 137 6.24 -16.12 -5.35
CA ALA A 137 7.36 -16.81 -5.98
C ALA A 137 6.92 -17.70 -7.17
N ALA A 138 5.85 -18.47 -6.98
CA ALA A 138 5.29 -19.33 -8.03
C ALA A 138 4.67 -18.53 -9.19
N TRP A 139 4.05 -17.39 -8.90
CA TRP A 139 3.52 -16.49 -9.93
C TRP A 139 4.65 -15.82 -10.72
N ALA A 140 5.69 -15.32 -10.04
CA ALA A 140 6.82 -14.65 -10.67
C ALA A 140 7.57 -15.57 -11.65
N LYS A 141 7.75 -16.85 -11.28
CA LYS A 141 8.38 -17.88 -12.15
C LYS A 141 7.61 -18.16 -13.45
N LYS A 142 6.32 -17.84 -13.52
CA LYS A 142 5.49 -18.05 -14.72
C LYS A 142 5.51 -16.86 -15.67
N GLN A 143 6.05 -15.73 -15.24
CA GLN A 143 6.09 -14.54 -16.06
C GLN A 143 7.12 -14.67 -17.16
N ARG A 144 6.80 -14.12 -18.34
CA ARG A 144 7.73 -14.09 -19.48
C ARG A 144 8.90 -13.13 -19.24
N ARG A 145 8.67 -12.10 -18.43
CA ARG A 145 9.67 -11.11 -18.05
C ARG A 145 10.38 -11.57 -16.79
N LYS A 146 11.67 -11.26 -16.69
CA LYS A 146 12.42 -11.48 -15.46
C LYS A 146 11.90 -10.52 -14.41
N LEU A 147 11.49 -11.08 -13.28
CA LEU A 147 11.08 -10.34 -12.10
C LEU A 147 12.07 -10.60 -10.98
N ILE A 148 12.49 -9.53 -10.32
CA ILE A 148 13.24 -9.61 -9.06
C ILE A 148 12.26 -9.22 -7.97
N TYR A 149 12.26 -9.93 -6.84
CA TYR A 149 11.44 -9.54 -5.72
C TYR A 149 12.18 -9.76 -4.40
N THR A 150 11.86 -8.91 -3.42
CA THR A 150 12.26 -9.07 -2.02
C THR A 150 11.02 -9.23 -1.15
N PHE A 151 11.13 -10.01 -0.09
CA PHE A 151 10.04 -10.27 0.84
C PHE A 151 10.61 -10.24 2.26
N GLU A 152 10.34 -9.16 2.97
CA GLU A 152 11.00 -8.84 4.23
C GLU A 152 9.96 -8.53 5.31
N ALA A 153 10.25 -8.90 6.56
CA ALA A 153 9.37 -8.56 7.68
C ALA A 153 9.40 -7.04 7.91
N ASP A 154 8.22 -6.42 7.94
CA ASP A 154 8.01 -5.00 8.24
C ASP A 154 6.73 -4.85 9.09
N PRO A 155 6.72 -5.39 10.33
CA PRO A 155 5.52 -5.35 11.18
C PRO A 155 5.13 -3.92 11.58
N ASP A 156 6.08 -2.99 11.54
CA ASP A 156 5.90 -1.58 11.89
C ASP A 156 5.48 -0.73 10.68
N TRP A 157 5.37 -1.33 9.49
CA TRP A 157 4.98 -0.65 8.23
C TRP A 157 5.87 0.56 7.91
N THR A 158 7.16 0.44 8.19
CA THR A 158 8.16 1.49 7.90
C THR A 158 8.24 1.83 6.42
N GLY A 159 7.88 0.89 5.54
CA GLY A 159 7.79 1.12 4.10
C GLY A 159 6.82 2.25 3.69
N LEU A 160 5.82 2.60 4.52
CA LEU A 160 4.89 3.71 4.25
C LEU A 160 5.54 5.09 4.27
N GLU A 161 6.70 5.23 4.91
CA GLU A 161 7.37 6.54 5.06
C GLU A 161 8.23 6.88 3.84
N ARG A 162 8.32 6.01 2.83
CA ARG A 162 9.22 6.15 1.68
C ARG A 162 9.03 7.45 0.89
N TYR A 163 7.80 7.97 0.81
CA TYR A 163 7.45 9.16 0.02
C TYR A 163 6.73 10.26 0.82
N ARG A 164 6.82 10.22 2.16
CA ARG A 164 6.19 11.18 3.07
C ARG A 164 7.06 12.39 3.36
#